data_AF-A0A1H6ESW1-F1
#
_entry.id   AF-A0A1H6ESW1-F1
#
_cell.length_a   1.000
_cell.length_b   1.000
_cell.length_c   1.000
_cell.angle_alpha   90.00
_cell.angle_beta   90.00
_cell.angle_gamma   90.00
#
_symmetry.space_group_name_H-M   'P 1'
#
loop_
_entity.id
_entity.type
_entity.pdbx_description
1 polymer ?
#
loop_
_entity_poly.entity_id
_entity_poly.type
_entity_poly.pdbx_seq_one_letter_code
_entity_poly.pdbx_strand_id
1 'polypeptide(L)' 'MIRRVSLAVLLAVGTLTVISSPAHARACKIDYHCETYYYTDSSRTTLVGVKYENCVGDETWVGRRGSYPEFFETPC' A
#
# COMPACT_ATOMS: atom_id res chain seq x y z
N MET A 1 52.33 21.34 19.79
CA MET A 1 51.22 22.00 19.06
C MET A 1 51.03 21.29 17.71
N ILE A 2 49.80 21.31 17.16
CA ILE A 2 49.26 20.55 16.00
C ILE A 2 48.76 19.16 16.43
N ARG A 3 47.51 18.96 16.88
CA ARG A 3 46.16 19.34 16.38
C ARG A 3 45.88 18.76 14.98
N ARG A 4 45.52 17.47 14.93
CA ARG A 4 44.89 16.81 13.76
C ARG A 4 43.85 15.83 14.29
N VAL A 5 42.72 16.37 14.74
CA VAL A 5 41.46 16.46 13.98
C VAL A 5 40.82 15.08 13.90
N SER A 6 39.87 14.88 14.81
CA SER A 6 38.94 13.78 14.89
C SER A 6 38.29 13.53 13.53
N LEU A 7 38.53 12.34 12.95
CA LEU A 7 37.76 11.81 11.83
C LEU A 7 36.37 11.44 12.36
N ALA A 8 35.52 12.46 12.51
CA ALA A 8 34.08 12.26 12.63
C ALA A 8 33.57 11.81 11.25
N VAL A 9 33.60 10.50 11.03
CA VAL A 9 32.91 9.86 9.90
C VAL A 9 31.43 10.11 10.13
N LEU A 10 30.91 11.12 9.41
CA LEU A 10 29.49 11.38 9.28
C LEU A 10 28.83 10.11 8.74
N LEU A 11 28.22 9.34 9.64
CA LEU A 11 27.23 8.34 9.31
C LEU A 11 26.09 9.07 8.62
N ALA A 12 26.16 9.16 7.30
CA ALA A 12 25.03 9.55 6.47
C ALA A 12 23.97 8.46 6.63
N VAL A 13 23.10 8.64 7.62
CA VAL A 13 21.85 7.89 7.75
C VAL A 13 20.99 8.31 6.56
N GLY A 14 21.20 7.66 5.43
CA GLY A 14 20.30 7.73 4.29
C GLY A 14 18.99 7.11 4.73
N THR A 15 18.03 7.94 5.12
CA THR A 15 16.65 7.51 5.32
C THR A 15 16.15 7.03 3.96
N LEU A 16 16.16 5.71 3.74
CA LEU A 16 15.47 5.07 2.64
C LEU A 16 13.98 5.30 2.86
N THR A 17 13.46 6.43 2.38
CA THR A 17 12.03 6.62 2.23
C THR A 17 11.59 5.66 1.15
N VAL A 18 11.13 4.47 1.55
CA VAL A 18 10.42 3.56 0.67
C VAL A 18 9.13 4.26 0.32
N ILE A 19 9.14 5.02 -0.78
CA ILE A 19 7.93 5.53 -1.41
C ILE A 19 7.24 4.28 -1.95
N SER A 20 6.40 3.66 -1.12
CA SER A 20 5.55 2.56 -1.54
C SER A 20 4.63 3.11 -2.62
N SER A 21 4.94 2.85 -3.88
CA SER A 21 4.01 3.05 -4.97
C SER A 21 2.72 2.31 -4.61
N PRO A 22 1.53 2.89 -4.88
CA PRO A 22 0.28 2.21 -4.60
C PRO A 22 0.33 0.88 -5.35
N ALA A 23 0.31 -0.23 -4.60
CA ALA A 23 0.29 -1.54 -5.23
C ALA A 23 -0.92 -1.55 -6.18
N HIS A 24 -0.70 -1.82 -7.46
CA HIS A 24 -1.80 -1.84 -8.42
C HIS A 24 -2.74 -2.97 -7.99
N ALA A 25 -3.93 -2.60 -7.48
CA ALA A 25 -4.96 -3.58 -7.16
C ALA A 25 -5.25 -4.39 -8.43
N ARG A 26 -5.05 -5.71 -8.34
CA ARG A 26 -5.31 -6.66 -9.42
C ARG A 26 -6.79 -6.57 -9.83
N ALA A 27 -7.08 -6.71 -11.12
CA ALA A 27 -8.47 -6.78 -11.60
C ALA A 27 -9.15 -8.07 -11.16
N CYS A 28 -10.41 -7.99 -10.75
CA CYS A 28 -11.23 -9.16 -10.43
C CYS A 28 -11.51 -10.00 -11.69
N LYS A 29 -11.57 -11.32 -11.51
CA LYS A 29 -12.01 -12.23 -12.58
C LYS A 29 -13.53 -12.32 -12.61
N ILE A 30 -14.09 -12.57 -13.80
CA ILE A 30 -15.50 -13.01 -13.92
C ILE A 30 -15.68 -14.33 -13.18
N ASP A 31 -16.88 -14.55 -12.62
CA ASP A 31 -17.22 -15.66 -11.71
C ASP A 31 -16.47 -15.65 -10.38
N TYR A 32 -15.93 -14.49 -9.98
CA TYR A 32 -15.37 -14.28 -8.66
C TYR A 32 -16.01 -13.08 -7.97
N HIS A 33 -16.13 -13.20 -6.66
CA HIS A 33 -16.42 -12.12 -5.75
C HIS A 33 -15.10 -11.57 -5.21
N CYS A 34 -14.77 -10.31 -5.51
CA CYS A 34 -13.54 -9.67 -5.07
C CYS A 34 -13.78 -8.46 -4.18
N GLU A 35 -12.90 -8.29 -3.20
CA GLU A 35 -12.90 -7.17 -2.27
C GLU A 35 -11.50 -6.58 -2.18
N THR A 36 -11.38 -5.28 -2.44
CA THR A 36 -10.14 -4.55 -2.24
C THR A 36 -10.31 -3.53 -1.12
N TYR A 37 -9.62 -3.74 -0.01
CA TYR A 37 -9.55 -2.82 1.12
C TYR A 37 -8.37 -1.88 0.96
N TYR A 38 -8.59 -0.58 1.16
CA TYR A 38 -7.54 0.44 1.05
C TYR A 38 -7.28 1.08 2.41
N TYR A 39 -6.02 1.08 2.84
CA TYR A 39 -5.59 1.63 4.13
C TYR A 39 -4.73 2.90 3.98
N THR A 40 -4.62 3.68 5.06
CA THR A 40 -3.74 4.88 5.11
C THR A 40 -2.26 4.57 5.20
N ASP A 41 -1.92 3.41 5.76
CA ASP A 41 -0.58 3.04 6.20
C ASP A 41 -0.27 1.58 5.88
N SER A 42 1.01 1.25 5.83
CA SER A 42 1.48 -0.11 5.55
C SER A 42 1.12 -1.12 6.65
N SER A 43 0.88 -0.65 7.87
CA SER A 43 0.38 -1.48 8.97
C SER A 43 -1.11 -1.81 8.88
N ARG A 44 -1.82 -1.29 7.85
CA ARG A 44 -3.24 -1.57 7.58
C ARG A 44 -4.16 -1.31 8.77
N THR A 45 -3.85 -0.26 9.54
CA THR A 45 -4.59 0.03 10.78
C THR A 45 -5.87 0.81 10.54
N THR A 46 -5.86 1.72 9.55
CA THR A 46 -7.02 2.59 9.27
C THR A 46 -7.51 2.38 7.85
N LEU A 47 -8.72 1.83 7.74
CA LEU A 47 -9.42 1.64 6.47
C LEU A 47 -9.98 2.97 5.96
N VAL A 48 -9.74 3.28 4.68
CA VAL A 48 -10.19 4.53 4.03
C VAL A 48 -11.06 4.33 2.81
N GLY A 49 -11.09 3.12 2.28
CA GLY A 49 -11.99 2.79 1.19
C GLY A 49 -12.03 1.30 0.90
N VAL A 50 -13.09 0.91 0.20
CA VAL A 50 -13.32 -0.46 -0.21
C VAL A 50 -13.83 -0.46 -1.64
N LYS A 51 -13.26 -1.34 -2.46
CA LYS A 51 -13.83 -1.74 -3.76
C LYS A 51 -14.45 -3.12 -3.58
N TYR A 52 -15.69 -3.28 -4.00
CA TYR A 52 -16.37 -4.55 -4.10
C TYR A 52 -16.62 -4.83 -5.58
N GLU A 53 -16.31 -6.03 -6.05
CA GLU A 53 -16.55 -6.48 -7.43
C GLU A 53 -17.32 -7.80 -7.35
N ASN A 54 -18.51 -7.86 -7.93
CA ASN A 54 -19.34 -9.07 -7.87
C ASN A 54 -19.01 -10.05 -9.01
N CYS A 55 -19.62 -11.23 -8.97
CA CYS A 55 -19.41 -12.32 -9.93
C CYS A 55 -19.65 -11.93 -11.40
N VAL A 56 -20.54 -10.97 -11.65
CA VAL A 56 -20.91 -10.52 -13.00
C VAL A 56 -20.08 -9.31 -13.46
N GLY A 57 -19.17 -8.82 -12.62
CA GLY A 57 -18.27 -7.71 -12.91
C GLY A 57 -18.82 -6.33 -12.53
N ASP A 58 -19.93 -6.25 -11.78
CA ASP A 58 -20.37 -4.96 -11.24
C ASP A 58 -19.43 -4.53 -10.11
N GLU A 59 -19.02 -3.27 -10.18
CA GLU A 59 -18.14 -2.67 -9.19
C GLU A 59 -18.92 -1.70 -8.30
N THR A 60 -18.68 -1.78 -7.00
CA THR A 60 -19.14 -0.80 -6.02
C THR A 60 -17.95 -0.23 -5.26
N TRP A 61 -17.94 1.08 -5.09
CA TRP A 61 -16.86 1.79 -4.40
C TRP A 61 -17.38 2.57 -3.21
N VAL A 62 -16.67 2.49 -2.08
CA VAL A 62 -16.94 3.28 -0.87
C VAL A 62 -15.64 3.95 -0.42
N GLY A 63 -15.71 5.24 -0.09
CA GLY A 63 -14.57 6.00 0.43
C GLY A 63 -13.54 6.36 -0.65
N ARG A 64 -12.25 6.36 -0.29
CA ARG A 64 -11.15 6.79 -1.16
C ARG A 64 -10.12 5.69 -1.42
N ARG A 65 -9.45 5.77 -2.56
CA ARG A 65 -8.34 4.88 -2.90
C ARG A 65 -7.10 5.26 -2.07
N GLY A 66 -6.59 4.31 -1.30
CA GLY A 66 -5.37 4.45 -0.49
C GLY A 66 -4.14 3.82 -1.17
N SER A 67 -2.96 4.09 -0.64
CA SER A 67 -1.70 3.56 -1.18
C SER A 67 -1.40 2.12 -0.75
N TYR A 68 -2.14 1.61 0.24
CA TYR A 68 -1.91 0.29 0.82
C TYR A 68 -3.16 -0.57 0.61
N PRO A 69 -3.30 -1.23 -0.56
CA PRO A 69 -4.41 -2.12 -0.78
C PRO A 69 -4.18 -3.52 -0.21
N GLU A 70 -5.28 -4.19 0.09
CA GLU A 70 -5.37 -5.60 0.41
C GLU A 70 -6.51 -6.20 -0.42
N PHE A 71 -6.22 -7.27 -1.14
CA PHE A 71 -7.12 -7.84 -2.14
C PHE A 71 -7.51 -9.26 -1.75
N PHE A 72 -8.81 -9.52 -1.74
CA PHE A 72 -9.41 -10.83 -1.51
C PHE A 72 -10.22 -11.22 -2.73
N GLU A 73 -10.15 -12.49 -3.11
CA GLU A 73 -10.84 -13.06 -4.27
C GLU A 73 -11.41 -14.41 -3.85
N THR A 74 -12.73 -14.55 -3.97
CA THR A 74 -13.47 -15.76 -3.62
C THR A 74 -14.26 -16.21 -4.85
N PRO A 75 -14.19 -17.47 -5.27
CA PRO A 75 -14.99 -17.94 -6.39
C PRO A 75 -16.48 -17.84 -6.07
N CYS A 76 -17.24 -17.49 -7.09
CA CYS A 76 -18.64 -17.81 -7.18
C CYS A 76 -18.77 -19.24 -7.76
#